data_AF-A0A537YAK7-F1
#
_entry.id   AF-A0A537YAK7-F1
#
_cell.length_a   1.000
_cell.length_b   1.000
_cell.length_c   1.000
_cell.angle_alpha   90.00
_cell.angle_beta   90.00
_cell.angle_gamma   90.00
#
_symmetry.space_group_name_H-M   'P 1'
#
loop_
_entity.id
_entity.type
_entity.pdbx_description
1 polymer ?
#
loop_
_entity_poly.entity_id
_entity_poly.type
_entity_poly.pdbx_seq_one_letter_code
_entity_poly.pdbx_strand_id
1 'polypeptide(L)' 'MTAEHAVEPLLPHQLGLGPLFETMNDAAVVAEAGHGVILLWNPAASQIFGYTVDEILGAPL' A
#
# COMPACT_ATOMS: atom_id res chain seq x y z
N MET A 1 24.68 -17.54 -0.17
CA MET A 1 24.77 -16.12 -0.55
C MET A 1 23.35 -15.68 -0.87
N THR A 2 22.55 -15.46 0.17
CA THR A 2 21.14 -15.12 0.03
C THR A 2 21.08 -13.62 -0.08
N ALA A 3 20.87 -13.09 -1.29
CA ALA A 3 20.67 -11.67 -1.46
C ALA A 3 19.41 -11.29 -0.69
N GLU A 4 19.58 -10.47 0.35
CA GLU A 4 18.53 -9.58 0.85
C GLU A 4 18.06 -8.77 -0.35
N HIS A 5 17.03 -9.25 -1.03
CA HIS A 5 16.25 -8.41 -1.93
C HIS A 5 15.54 -7.42 -1.03
N ALA A 6 16.17 -6.27 -0.82
CA ALA A 6 15.48 -5.10 -0.32
C ALA A 6 14.27 -4.91 -1.24
N VAL A 7 13.07 -5.18 -0.72
CA VAL A 7 11.83 -4.95 -1.44
C VAL A 7 11.79 -3.45 -1.68
N GLU A 8 12.01 -3.04 -2.92
CA GLU A 8 11.89 -1.64 -3.30
C GLU A 8 10.45 -1.23 -2.98
N PRO A 9 10.24 -0.16 -2.18
CA PRO A 9 8.91 0.22 -1.75
C PRO A 9 8.06 0.51 -2.99
N LEU A 10 6.93 -0.19 -3.12
CA LEU A 10 6.00 0.05 -4.22
C LEU A 10 5.43 1.46 -4.05
N LEU A 11 5.60 2.30 -5.06
CA LEU A 11 5.10 3.66 -5.10
C LEU A 11 3.87 3.74 -6.03
N PRO A 12 2.86 4.57 -5.71
CA PRO A 12 1.63 4.63 -6.50
C PRO A 12 1.82 4.95 -7.99
N HIS A 13 2.88 5.69 -8.35
CA HIS A 13 3.18 6.00 -9.74
C HIS A 13 3.65 4.79 -10.55
N GLN A 14 4.21 3.76 -9.92
CA GLN A 14 4.60 2.51 -10.57
C GLN A 14 3.37 1.68 -10.99
N LEU A 15 2.19 1.97 -10.41
CA LEU A 15 0.90 1.38 -10.77
C LEU A 15 0.10 2.21 -11.79
N GLY A 16 0.66 3.34 -12.25
CA GLY A 16 -0.08 4.30 -13.09
C GLY A 16 -1.14 5.10 -12.34
N LEU A 17 -1.19 4.97 -11.00
CA LEU A 17 -2.17 5.66 -10.15
C LEU A 17 -1.64 6.99 -9.62
N GLY A 18 -0.32 7.18 -9.56
CA GLY A 18 0.32 8.49 -9.35
C GLY A 18 -0.38 9.36 -8.29
N PRO A 19 -0.68 10.64 -8.59
CA PRO A 19 -1.42 11.53 -7.69
C PRO A 19 -2.89 11.13 -7.44
N LEU A 20 -3.48 10.31 -8.30
CA LEU A 20 -4.86 9.85 -8.11
C LEU A 20 -4.96 8.93 -6.91
N PHE A 21 -3.90 8.16 -6.59
CA PHE A 21 -3.90 7.28 -5.44
C PHE A 21 -4.18 8.02 -4.14
N GLU A 22 -3.55 9.18 -3.98
CA GLU A 22 -3.67 10.03 -2.78
C GLU A 22 -4.96 10.85 -2.74
N THR A 23 -5.51 11.19 -3.91
CA THR A 23 -6.63 12.15 -4.02
C THR A 23 -7.98 11.50 -4.32
N MET A 24 -8.03 10.21 -4.64
CA MET A 24 -9.29 9.51 -4.86
C MET A 24 -10.11 9.39 -3.56
N ASN A 25 -11.43 9.49 -3.70
CA ASN A 25 -12.36 9.36 -2.57
C ASN A 25 -12.67 7.91 -2.21
N ASP A 26 -12.40 6.96 -3.11
CA ASP A 26 -12.56 5.54 -2.84
C ASP A 26 -11.36 4.99 -2.09
N ALA A 27 -11.61 4.06 -1.17
CA ALA A 27 -10.54 3.31 -0.51
C ALA A 27 -9.80 2.45 -1.54
N ALA A 28 -8.48 2.61 -1.58
CA ALA A 28 -7.61 1.76 -2.37
C ALA A 28 -6.51 1.17 -1.49
N VAL A 29 -6.40 -0.14 -1.58
CA VAL A 29 -5.41 -0.94 -0.87
C VAL A 29 -4.71 -1.82 -1.90
N VAL A 30 -3.38 -1.86 -1.85
CA VAL A 30 -2.57 -2.75 -2.68
C VAL A 30 -1.81 -3.67 -1.76
N ALA A 31 -1.89 -4.97 -2.02
CA ALA A 31 -1.17 -6.00 -1.29
C ALA A 31 -0.34 -6.85 -2.24
N GLU A 32 0.74 -7.45 -1.73
CA GLU A 32 1.48 -8.45 -2.49
C GLU A 32 0.60 -9.68 -2.75
N ALA A 33 0.76 -10.29 -3.93
CA ALA A 33 -0.02 -11.47 -4.31
C ALA A 33 0.34 -12.73 -3.50
N GLY A 34 1.52 -12.78 -2.88
CA GLY A 34 2.03 -13.95 -2.18
C GLY A 34 1.36 -14.15 -0.83
N HIS A 35 1.63 -13.25 0.12
CA HIS A 35 1.15 -13.36 1.50
C HIS A 35 0.08 -12.33 1.86
N GLY A 36 -0.38 -11.52 0.90
CA GLY A 36 -1.37 -10.48 1.16
C GLY A 36 -0.84 -9.34 2.03
N VAL A 37 0.48 -9.14 2.09
CA VAL A 37 1.09 -8.04 2.84
C VAL A 37 0.72 -6.71 2.18
N ILE A 38 0.15 -5.79 2.96
CA ILE A 38 -0.27 -4.46 2.51
C ILE A 38 0.97 -3.63 2.16
N LEU A 39 1.02 -3.20 0.90
CA LEU A 39 2.11 -2.41 0.31
C LEU A 39 1.73 -0.94 0.14
N LEU A 40 0.46 -0.65 -0.13
CA LEU A 40 -0.05 0.71 -0.27
C LEU A 40 -1.41 0.85 0.40
N TRP A 41 -1.61 2.02 0.99
CA TRP A 41 -2.81 2.39 1.72
C TRP A 41 -3.08 3.87 1.50
N ASN A 42 -4.21 4.22 0.88
CA ASN A 42 -4.51 5.62 0.58
C ASN A 42 -5.24 6.33 1.74
N PRO A 43 -5.31 7.67 1.74
CA PRO A 43 -5.99 8.43 2.79
C PRO A 43 -7.49 8.09 2.95
N ALA A 44 -8.17 7.71 1.86
CA ALA A 44 -9.56 7.27 1.91
C ALA A 44 -9.72 5.94 2.67
N ALA A 45 -8.79 4.99 2.47
CA ALA A 45 -8.76 3.75 3.24
C ALA A 45 -8.54 4.04 4.73
N SER A 46 -7.66 4.99 5.10
CA SER A 46 -7.47 5.38 6.50
C SER A 46 -8.75 5.89 7.14
N GLN A 47 -9.53 6.70 6.42
CA GLN A 47 -10.80 7.23 6.90
C GLN A 47 -11.88 6.15 7.05
N ILE A 48 -11.92 5.19 6.14
CA ILE A 48 -12.94 4.13 6.12
C ILE A 48 -12.64 3.05 7.17
N PHE A 49 -11.39 2.61 7.29
CA PHE A 49 -11.00 1.49 8.15
C PHE A 49 -10.43 1.92 9.51
N GLY A 50 -10.07 3.20 9.68
CA GLY A 50 -9.63 3.74 10.96
C GLY A 50 -8.16 3.48 11.33
N TYR A 51 -7.35 3.01 10.38
CA TYR A 51 -5.90 2.81 10.56
C TYR A 51 -5.11 3.86 9.80
N THR A 52 -4.05 4.36 10.41
CA THR A 52 -3.06 5.17 9.70
C THR A 52 -2.20 4.29 8.78
N VAL A 53 -1.55 4.93 7.80
CA VAL A 53 -0.62 4.25 6.89
C VAL A 53 0.49 3.53 7.67
N ASP A 54 1.07 4.20 8.66
CA ASP A 54 2.17 3.66 9.47
C ASP A 54 1.77 2.44 10.31
N GLU A 55 0.49 2.32 10.69
CA GLU A 55 -0.01 1.20 11.47
C GLU A 55 -0.29 -0.04 10.62
N ILE A 56 -0.61 0.14 9.34
CA ILE A 56 -1.16 -0.92 8.49
C ILE A 56 -0.20 -1.40 7.41
N LEU A 57 0.80 -0.60 7.03
CA LEU A 57 1.83 -1.05 6.09
C LEU A 57 2.58 -2.26 6.65
N GLY A 58 2.76 -3.28 5.80
CA GLY A 58 3.39 -4.54 6.22
C GLY A 58 2.46 -5.51 6.96
N ALA A 59 1.23 -5.12 7.28
CA ALA A 59 0.24 -6.02 7.86
C ALA A 59 -0.37 -6.95 6.79
N PRO A 60 -0.86 -8.15 7.18
CA PRO A 60 -1.65 -8.97 6.29
C PRO A 60 -3.03 -8.35 6.05
N LEU A 61 -3.53 -8.51 4.82
CA LEU A 61 -4.86 -8.07 4.39
C LEU A 61 -5.98 -8.98 4.93
#